data_AF-A0A3N6G4X1-F1
#
_entry.id   AF-A0A3N6G4X1-F1
#
_cell.length_a   1.000
_cell.length_b   1.000
_cell.length_c   1.000
_cell.angle_alpha   90.00
_cell.angle_beta   90.00
_cell.angle_gamma   90.00
#
_symmetry.space_group_name_H-M   'P 1'
#
loop_
_entity.id
_entity.type
_entity.pdbx_description
1 polymer ?
#
loop_
_entity_poly.entity_id
_entity_poly.type
_entity_poly.pdbx_seq_one_letter_code
_entity_poly.pdbx_strand_id
1 'polypeptide(L)'
;MSSTATSTAATPVHTLWEELVTSALLGTDRRPLRAGPRGAGAADGPAALLDAAALHTVRRRAALLPASGAPAPEPAPADPRPPLPAAARRRLAQLLADRSAPAAAGRRGTAPDLTELIPQWLASAGARGFRAPADLLPALLDAARARTDLRPAVLEFAGPRGLWLAGLNPEWRFALRTSPGHARRPAVEDPEAVRRLWEEGLFAERVALLAAVRAEDPAAARELLATTWSTERAEDRLMFLDSLRTGLRGDDESFLEVALADRSRNVRATAAELLSALPESALARRMADRATSCVNPDRTGAAVSVAVEAPHECDAAMQRDGVVPVPPSGRGERSWWLSQLVEAGPLAVWGERFGGRSAQEIVALPVADGWGPELHAAWCRAAVRQRDPDWARALLGAPSTPPANGPGTASLAERSKLLAILPPAERALWVADFVAANGLSEAFQLLGVCTVPWAGPLGRSVVDALDIARDAGSYPWSFSGVMGLAERCLDPAEAGRLEVLTTTPDEPEGASPGAGGYWSEAFQRLVSTLRLRAAMDAELTPDAPDGTDVGGPGAV
;
A
#
# COMPACT_ATOMS: atom_id res chain seq x y z
N MET A 1 -35.86 77.62 14.89
CA MET A 1 -36.27 77.43 13.49
C MET A 1 -35.64 76.15 13.00
N SER A 2 -36.41 75.07 12.98
CA SER A 2 -36.01 73.76 12.49
C SER A 2 -35.97 73.77 10.96
N SER A 3 -34.88 73.30 10.36
CA SER A 3 -34.89 72.88 8.96
C SER A 3 -34.11 71.57 8.85
N THR A 4 -34.89 70.48 8.83
CA THR A 4 -34.49 69.11 8.54
C THR A 4 -33.90 69.03 7.13
N ALA A 5 -32.61 68.73 7.02
CA ALA A 5 -31.99 68.32 5.77
C ALA A 5 -32.42 66.88 5.46
N THR A 6 -33.36 66.74 4.53
CA THR A 6 -33.80 65.44 4.02
C THR A 6 -32.64 64.80 3.25
N SER A 7 -32.07 63.74 3.81
CA SER A 7 -31.11 62.87 3.13
C SER A 7 -31.80 62.16 1.96
N THR A 8 -31.51 62.58 0.72
CA THR A 8 -31.95 61.88 -0.48
C THR A 8 -31.22 60.53 -0.54
N ALA A 9 -31.91 59.44 -0.20
CA ALA A 9 -31.36 58.09 -0.29
C ALA A 9 -30.87 57.81 -1.72
N ALA A 10 -29.58 57.51 -1.87
CA ALA A 10 -29.03 57.08 -3.14
C ALA A 10 -29.61 55.71 -3.51
N THR A 11 -30.39 55.66 -4.59
CA THR A 11 -30.98 54.44 -5.12
C THR A 11 -29.87 53.45 -5.51
N PRO A 12 -29.85 52.21 -4.98
CA PRO A 12 -28.77 51.26 -5.24
C PRO A 12 -28.65 50.97 -6.74
N VAL A 13 -27.41 50.87 -7.24
CA VAL A 13 -27.09 50.74 -8.68
C VAL A 13 -27.86 49.59 -9.36
N HIS A 14 -28.12 48.49 -8.64
CA HIS A 14 -28.89 47.35 -9.13
C HIS A 14 -30.33 47.71 -9.51
N THR A 15 -30.99 48.51 -8.68
CA THR A 15 -32.39 48.92 -8.90
C THR A 15 -32.56 49.86 -10.10
N LEU A 16 -31.53 50.64 -10.45
CA LEU A 16 -31.55 51.50 -11.63
C LEU A 16 -31.48 50.69 -12.94
N TRP A 17 -30.73 49.58 -12.98
CA TRP A 17 -30.64 48.74 -14.18
C TRP A 17 -31.96 48.04 -14.48
N GLU A 18 -32.61 47.49 -13.45
CA GLU A 18 -33.92 46.84 -13.58
C GLU A 18 -34.99 47.81 -14.06
N GLU A 19 -34.94 49.08 -13.63
CA GLU A 19 -35.82 50.14 -14.13
C GLU A 19 -35.58 50.45 -15.61
N LEU A 20 -34.32 50.53 -16.07
CA LEU A 20 -33.98 50.73 -17.48
C LEU A 20 -34.47 49.57 -18.35
N VAL A 21 -34.24 48.33 -17.94
CA VAL A 21 -34.71 47.13 -18.66
C VAL A 21 -36.23 47.10 -18.73
N THR A 22 -36.91 47.42 -17.62
CA THR A 22 -38.37 47.44 -17.56
C THR A 22 -38.97 48.52 -18.46
N SER A 23 -38.37 49.70 -18.52
CA SER A 23 -38.77 50.78 -19.43
C SER A 23 -38.55 50.41 -20.90
N ALA A 24 -37.43 49.74 -21.21
CA ALA A 24 -37.14 49.23 -22.55
C ALA A 24 -38.19 48.21 -23.04
N LEU A 25 -38.58 47.27 -22.17
CA LEU A 25 -39.50 46.19 -22.52
C LEU A 25 -40.96 46.63 -22.63
N LEU A 26 -41.39 47.60 -21.79
CA LEU A 26 -42.77 48.09 -21.78
C LEU A 26 -43.02 49.25 -22.74
N GLY A 27 -41.96 49.87 -23.27
CA GLY A 27 -41.99 51.03 -24.15
C GLY A 27 -41.88 52.34 -23.38
N THR A 28 -41.03 53.24 -23.89
CA THR A 28 -40.70 54.52 -23.23
C THR A 28 -41.90 55.46 -23.07
N ASP A 29 -42.93 55.31 -23.91
CA ASP A 29 -44.15 56.12 -23.84
C ASP A 29 -45.12 55.66 -22.73
N ARG A 30 -45.09 54.36 -22.41
CA ARG A 30 -45.95 53.77 -21.36
C ARG A 30 -45.31 53.84 -19.98
N ARG A 31 -43.97 53.81 -19.92
CA ARG A 31 -43.22 53.84 -18.68
C ARG A 31 -41.94 54.68 -18.84
N PRO A 32 -42.06 56.01 -18.81
CA PRO A 32 -40.91 56.90 -18.92
C PRO A 32 -39.98 56.80 -17.72
N LEU A 33 -38.71 57.15 -17.92
CA LEU A 33 -37.71 57.14 -16.86
C LEU A 33 -37.96 58.29 -15.89
N ARG A 34 -38.04 57.97 -14.60
CA ARG A 34 -38.33 58.94 -13.53
C ARG A 34 -37.22 59.97 -13.31
N ALA A 35 -35.99 59.66 -13.73
CA ALA A 35 -34.85 60.57 -13.64
C ALA A 35 -33.92 60.36 -14.85
N GLY A 36 -33.62 61.46 -15.56
CA GLY A 36 -32.62 61.46 -16.62
C GLY A 36 -31.18 61.34 -16.09
N PRO A 37 -30.22 60.97 -16.95
CA PRO A 37 -28.83 60.69 -16.57
C PRO A 37 -28.06 61.87 -15.92
N ARG A 38 -28.58 63.11 -16.00
CA ARG A 38 -27.97 64.35 -15.48
C ARG A 38 -28.74 65.07 -14.34
N GLY A 39 -29.81 64.49 -13.81
CA GLY A 39 -30.60 65.11 -12.71
C GLY A 39 -32.08 65.27 -13.03
N ALA A 40 -32.84 65.78 -12.04
CA ALA A 40 -34.29 65.69 -11.95
C ALA A 40 -35.03 66.33 -13.13
N GLY A 41 -35.72 65.46 -13.88
CA GLY A 41 -36.59 65.77 -15.01
C GLY A 41 -36.91 64.46 -15.73
N ALA A 42 -38.19 64.24 -16.09
CA ALA A 42 -38.58 63.10 -16.91
C ALA A 42 -37.87 63.21 -18.25
N ALA A 43 -37.10 62.19 -18.62
CA ALA A 43 -36.44 62.12 -19.91
C ALA A 43 -37.21 61.10 -20.75
N ASP A 44 -37.94 61.60 -21.74
CA ASP A 44 -38.89 60.81 -22.50
C ASP A 44 -38.30 60.35 -23.83
N GLY A 45 -38.57 59.08 -24.16
CA GLY A 45 -38.25 58.49 -25.45
C GLY A 45 -36.99 57.60 -25.49
N PRO A 46 -36.79 56.86 -26.59
CA PRO A 46 -35.75 55.83 -26.70
C PRO A 46 -34.31 56.34 -26.53
N ALA A 47 -34.03 57.57 -26.95
CA ALA A 47 -32.67 58.14 -26.85
C ALA A 47 -32.25 58.35 -25.39
N ALA A 48 -33.15 58.87 -24.54
CA ALA A 48 -32.89 59.08 -23.12
C ALA A 48 -32.61 57.77 -22.37
N LEU A 49 -33.33 56.70 -22.74
CA LEU A 49 -33.11 55.36 -22.22
C LEU A 49 -31.72 54.83 -22.56
N LEU A 50 -31.32 54.96 -23.83
CA LEU A 50 -30.00 54.52 -24.31
C LEU A 50 -28.86 55.32 -23.65
N ASP A 51 -29.02 56.63 -23.49
CA ASP A 51 -28.05 57.48 -22.78
C ASP A 51 -27.90 57.08 -21.31
N ALA A 52 -29.01 56.79 -20.62
CA ALA A 52 -28.99 56.33 -19.24
C ALA A 52 -28.34 54.93 -19.10
N ALA A 53 -28.61 54.02 -20.03
CA ALA A 53 -27.98 52.70 -20.08
C ALA A 53 -26.47 52.77 -20.37
N ALA A 54 -26.05 53.64 -21.30
CA ALA A 54 -24.66 53.90 -21.59
C ALA A 54 -23.93 54.46 -20.35
N LEU A 55 -24.50 55.47 -19.69
CA LEU A 55 -23.94 56.04 -18.47
C LEU A 55 -23.84 55.00 -17.34
N HIS A 56 -24.88 54.18 -17.16
CA HIS A 56 -24.87 53.10 -16.17
C HIS A 56 -23.75 52.08 -16.45
N THR A 57 -23.57 51.70 -17.72
CA THR A 57 -22.52 50.76 -18.14
C THR A 57 -21.12 51.31 -17.87
N VAL A 58 -20.88 52.59 -18.18
CA VAL A 58 -19.61 53.26 -17.89
C VAL A 58 -19.39 53.35 -16.39
N ARG A 59 -20.40 53.74 -15.60
CA ARG A 59 -20.32 53.78 -14.13
C ARG A 59 -19.99 52.42 -13.54
N ARG A 60 -20.64 51.34 -14.01
CA ARG A 60 -20.37 49.97 -13.54
C ARG A 60 -18.94 49.54 -13.84
N ARG A 61 -18.42 49.86 -15.04
CA ARG A 61 -17.04 49.55 -15.42
C ARG A 61 -16.02 50.39 -14.63
N ALA A 62 -16.33 51.67 -14.38
CA ALA A 62 -15.45 52.59 -13.66
C ALA A 62 -15.50 52.43 -12.12
N ALA A 63 -16.57 51.84 -11.58
CA ALA A 63 -16.74 51.58 -10.14
C ALA A 63 -16.14 50.24 -9.69
N LEU A 64 -15.49 49.49 -10.58
CA LEU A 64 -14.69 48.33 -10.20
C LEU A 64 -13.40 48.83 -9.53
N LEU A 65 -13.45 48.94 -8.20
CA LEU A 65 -12.22 49.05 -7.42
C LEU A 65 -11.46 47.72 -7.51
N PRO A 66 -10.12 47.73 -7.63
CA PRO A 66 -9.33 46.51 -7.48
C PRO A 66 -9.75 45.86 -6.16
N ALA A 67 -10.16 44.60 -6.20
CA ALA A 67 -10.32 43.85 -4.97
C ALA A 67 -8.98 43.92 -4.23
N SER A 68 -8.99 44.34 -2.96
CA SER A 68 -7.84 44.15 -2.08
C SER A 68 -7.46 42.69 -2.17
N GLY A 69 -6.30 42.40 -2.77
CA GLY A 69 -5.89 41.03 -3.08
C GLY A 69 -5.99 40.16 -1.84
N ALA A 70 -6.50 38.94 -2.00
CA ALA A 70 -6.41 37.95 -0.94
C ALA A 70 -4.94 37.85 -0.47
N PRO A 71 -4.69 37.70 0.85
CA PRO A 71 -3.34 37.54 1.33
C PRO A 71 -2.67 36.38 0.58
N ALA A 72 -1.45 36.60 0.11
CA ALA A 72 -0.69 35.54 -0.53
C ALA A 72 -0.55 34.37 0.45
N PRO A 73 -0.69 33.11 -0.01
CA PRO A 73 -0.44 31.98 0.88
C PRO A 73 1.02 32.02 1.36
N GLU A 74 1.23 31.56 2.59
CA GLU A 74 2.59 31.35 3.12
C GLU A 74 3.41 30.52 2.13
N PRO A 75 4.70 30.86 1.88
CA PRO A 75 5.52 30.12 0.94
C PRO A 75 5.62 28.62 1.28
N ALA A 76 5.65 27.78 0.26
CA ALA A 76 5.87 26.36 0.43
C ALA A 76 7.24 26.09 1.10
N PRO A 77 7.35 25.15 2.06
CA PRO A 77 8.62 24.79 2.65
C PRO A 77 9.66 24.37 1.59
N ALA A 78 10.93 24.62 1.88
CA ALA A 78 12.02 24.19 1.01
C ALA A 78 12.10 22.66 0.97
N ASP A 79 12.37 22.12 -0.23
CA ASP A 79 12.60 20.70 -0.43
C ASP A 79 14.03 20.53 -0.97
N PRO A 80 14.96 20.04 -0.13
CA PRO A 80 16.39 19.97 -0.45
C PRO A 80 16.71 18.87 -1.47
N ARG A 81 15.75 18.00 -1.81
CA ARG A 81 15.96 16.92 -2.78
C ARG A 81 16.31 17.45 -4.17
N PRO A 82 17.20 16.77 -4.91
CA PRO A 82 17.58 17.16 -6.26
C PRO A 82 16.38 17.13 -7.22
N PRO A 83 16.31 18.01 -8.23
CA PRO A 83 15.27 17.95 -9.26
C PRO A 83 15.43 16.70 -10.13
N LEU A 84 14.34 16.25 -10.75
CA LEU A 84 14.38 15.19 -11.76
C LEU A 84 15.21 15.62 -12.99
N PRO A 85 15.93 14.68 -13.63
CA PRO A 85 16.42 14.86 -15.00
C PRO A 85 15.28 15.20 -15.97
N ALA A 86 15.60 15.95 -17.04
CA ALA A 86 14.60 16.43 -17.99
C ALA A 86 13.83 15.29 -18.68
N ALA A 87 14.52 14.20 -19.02
CA ALA A 87 13.91 13.03 -19.63
C ALA A 87 12.91 12.34 -18.68
N ALA A 88 13.29 12.10 -17.43
CA ALA A 88 12.41 11.54 -16.40
C ALA A 88 11.20 12.44 -16.11
N ARG A 89 11.36 13.77 -16.13
CA ARG A 89 10.24 14.71 -15.99
C ARG A 89 9.25 14.58 -17.16
N ARG A 90 9.74 14.50 -18.41
CA ARG A 90 8.89 14.30 -19.59
C ARG A 90 8.13 12.97 -19.51
N ARG A 91 8.80 11.91 -19.06
CA ARG A 91 8.19 10.60 -18.84
C ARG A 91 7.07 10.65 -17.82
N LEU A 92 7.30 11.27 -16.66
CA LEU A 92 6.26 11.45 -15.66
C LEU A 92 5.05 12.17 -16.24
N ALA A 93 5.26 13.27 -16.97
CA ALA A 93 4.15 13.99 -17.60
C ALA A 93 3.31 13.10 -18.54
N GLN A 94 3.96 12.23 -19.34
CA GLN A 94 3.26 11.27 -20.21
C GLN A 94 2.45 10.24 -19.41
N LEU A 95 3.04 9.64 -18.37
CA LEU A 95 2.35 8.66 -17.52
C LEU A 95 1.12 9.27 -16.82
N LEU A 96 1.19 10.55 -16.43
CA LEU A 96 0.08 11.25 -15.79
C LEU A 96 -1.00 11.68 -16.80
N ALA A 97 -0.62 12.03 -18.03
CA ALA A 97 -1.53 12.47 -19.09
C ALA A 97 -2.38 11.34 -19.66
N ASP A 98 -1.81 10.13 -19.79
CA ASP A 98 -2.50 8.97 -20.37
C ASP A 98 -3.69 8.50 -19.50
N ARG A 99 -3.73 8.89 -18.22
CA ARG A 99 -4.90 8.65 -17.35
C ARG A 99 -6.15 9.43 -17.75
N SER A 100 -6.00 10.53 -18.49
CA SER A 100 -7.14 11.31 -18.97
C SER A 100 -7.78 10.70 -20.21
N ALA A 101 -7.16 9.68 -20.82
CA ALA A 101 -7.78 8.91 -21.87
C ALA A 101 -8.77 7.89 -21.26
N PRO A 102 -9.99 7.71 -21.82
CA PRO A 102 -10.86 6.63 -21.38
C PRO A 102 -10.13 5.30 -21.54
N ALA A 103 -10.14 4.46 -20.50
CA ALA A 103 -9.66 3.09 -20.60
C ALA A 103 -10.31 2.48 -21.85
N ALA A 104 -9.50 2.14 -22.85
CA ALA A 104 -10.03 1.62 -24.10
C ALA A 104 -10.88 0.39 -23.75
N ALA A 105 -12.20 0.49 -23.92
CA ALA A 105 -13.14 -0.60 -23.73
C ALA A 105 -13.03 -1.63 -24.86
N GLY A 106 -11.80 -1.98 -25.24
CA GLY A 106 -11.42 -2.80 -26.37
C GLY A 106 -10.32 -3.80 -26.00
N ARG A 107 -10.06 -4.71 -26.93
CA ARG A 107 -9.01 -5.76 -26.85
C ARG A 107 -7.69 -5.15 -26.35
N ARG A 108 -7.10 -5.77 -25.33
CA ARG A 108 -5.78 -5.41 -24.81
C ARG A 108 -4.75 -5.58 -25.94
N GLY A 109 -4.28 -4.48 -26.51
CA GLY A 109 -3.36 -4.48 -27.65
C GLY A 109 -1.92 -4.84 -27.27
N THR A 110 -1.00 -4.56 -28.19
CA THR A 110 0.45 -4.76 -28.03
C THR A 110 1.15 -3.62 -27.29
N ALA A 111 0.45 -2.51 -27.05
CA ALA A 111 0.99 -1.35 -26.33
C ALA A 111 1.04 -1.62 -24.81
N PRO A 112 2.09 -1.12 -24.11
CA PRO A 112 2.17 -1.17 -22.65
C PRO A 112 1.02 -0.41 -21.98
N ASP A 113 0.59 -0.87 -20.80
CA ASP A 113 -0.32 -0.12 -19.94
C ASP A 113 0.48 0.90 -19.10
N LEU A 114 0.47 2.16 -19.54
CA LEU A 114 1.22 3.23 -18.88
C LEU A 114 0.70 3.54 -17.47
N THR A 115 -0.58 3.32 -17.21
CA THR A 115 -1.19 3.61 -15.91
C THR A 115 -0.65 2.66 -14.83
N GLU A 116 -0.39 1.41 -15.20
CA GLU A 116 0.18 0.39 -14.32
C GLU A 116 1.68 0.58 -14.05
N LEU A 117 2.36 1.44 -14.80
CA LEU A 117 3.79 1.76 -14.60
C LEU A 117 4.05 2.93 -13.65
N ILE A 118 3.02 3.70 -13.27
CA ILE A 118 3.14 4.82 -12.32
C ILE A 118 3.72 4.39 -10.96
N PRO A 119 3.22 3.33 -10.29
CA PRO A 119 3.77 2.90 -9.00
C PRO A 119 5.28 2.60 -9.08
N GLN A 120 5.69 1.92 -10.15
CA GLN A 120 7.10 1.55 -10.35
C GLN A 120 7.97 2.76 -10.63
N TRP A 121 7.50 3.69 -11.48
CA TRP A 121 8.22 4.94 -11.74
C TRP A 121 8.44 5.74 -10.44
N LEU A 122 7.40 5.86 -9.60
CA LEU A 122 7.47 6.57 -8.32
C LEU A 122 8.44 5.88 -7.36
N ALA A 123 8.43 4.55 -7.29
CA ALA A 123 9.38 3.80 -6.47
C ALA A 123 10.82 4.03 -6.92
N SER A 124 11.11 3.96 -8.23
CA SER A 124 12.45 4.22 -8.79
C SER A 124 12.91 5.66 -8.53
N ALA A 125 12.03 6.65 -8.65
CA ALA A 125 12.35 8.05 -8.40
C ALA A 125 12.55 8.35 -6.90
N GLY A 126 11.71 7.77 -6.04
CA GLY A 126 11.78 7.89 -4.58
C GLY A 126 13.05 7.27 -4.00
N ALA A 127 13.42 6.06 -4.45
CA ALA A 127 14.66 5.39 -4.05
C ALA A 127 15.93 6.20 -4.39
N ARG A 128 15.88 7.04 -5.44
CA ARG A 128 16.96 7.96 -5.83
C ARG A 128 16.85 9.34 -5.17
N GLY A 129 15.83 9.54 -4.33
CA GLY A 129 15.66 10.75 -3.53
C GLY A 129 15.29 12.01 -4.32
N PHE A 130 14.69 11.88 -5.51
CA PHE A 130 14.34 13.05 -6.33
C PHE A 130 13.14 13.84 -5.80
N ARG A 131 13.12 15.12 -6.13
CA ARG A 131 12.01 16.05 -5.88
C ARG A 131 11.00 16.06 -7.03
N ALA A 132 9.72 16.03 -6.69
CA ALA A 132 8.64 16.21 -7.66
C ALA A 132 8.69 17.58 -8.38
N PRO A 133 8.51 17.63 -9.71
CA PRO A 133 8.35 18.87 -10.45
C PRO A 133 7.10 19.63 -10.01
N ALA A 134 7.25 20.93 -9.73
CA ALA A 134 6.17 21.73 -9.15
C ALA A 134 4.92 21.82 -10.04
N ASP A 135 5.12 21.82 -11.36
CA ASP A 135 4.06 21.86 -12.38
C ASP A 135 3.27 20.55 -12.49
N LEU A 136 3.85 19.41 -12.07
CA LEU A 136 3.20 18.10 -12.12
C LEU A 136 2.53 17.68 -10.80
N LEU A 137 2.69 18.47 -9.73
CA LEU A 137 2.08 18.19 -8.42
C LEU A 137 0.56 18.06 -8.44
N PRO A 138 -0.22 18.93 -9.13
CA PRO A 138 -1.67 18.76 -9.22
C PRO A 138 -2.06 17.41 -9.82
N ALA A 139 -1.46 17.05 -10.96
CA ALA A 139 -1.73 15.77 -11.63
C ALA A 139 -1.28 14.57 -10.77
N LEU A 140 -0.20 14.68 -10.00
CA LEU A 140 0.19 13.66 -9.02
C LEU A 140 -0.85 13.50 -7.90
N LEU A 141 -1.33 14.60 -7.32
CA LEU A 141 -2.34 14.55 -6.25
C LEU A 141 -3.68 14.01 -6.76
N ASP A 142 -4.08 14.35 -7.99
CA ASP A 142 -5.26 13.78 -8.64
C ASP A 142 -5.10 12.28 -8.90
N ALA A 143 -3.88 11.81 -9.21
CA ALA A 143 -3.56 10.38 -9.28
C ALA A 143 -3.90 9.65 -7.99
N ALA A 144 -3.38 10.18 -6.88
CA ALA A 144 -3.53 9.61 -5.55
C ALA A 144 -4.97 9.75 -5.02
N ARG A 145 -5.71 10.75 -5.51
CA ARG A 145 -7.15 10.86 -5.25
C ARG A 145 -7.91 9.73 -5.92
N ALA A 146 -7.65 9.48 -7.21
CA ALA A 146 -8.32 8.45 -8.01
C ALA A 146 -7.92 7.02 -7.62
N ARG A 147 -6.66 6.82 -7.23
CA ARG A 147 -6.05 5.52 -6.89
C ARG A 147 -5.44 5.54 -5.49
N THR A 148 -6.17 4.97 -4.53
CA THR A 148 -5.78 4.96 -3.11
C THR A 148 -4.47 4.21 -2.86
N ASP A 149 -4.17 3.18 -3.67
CA ASP A 149 -2.92 2.41 -3.66
C ASP A 149 -1.69 3.27 -3.95
N LEU A 150 -1.83 4.34 -4.75
CA LEU A 150 -0.73 5.24 -5.09
C LEU A 150 -0.41 6.26 -3.98
N ARG A 151 -1.32 6.47 -3.02
CA ARG A 151 -1.20 7.57 -2.04
C ARG A 151 0.12 7.57 -1.30
N PRO A 152 0.62 6.45 -0.71
CA PRO A 152 1.87 6.50 0.04
C PRO A 152 3.04 6.98 -0.82
N ALA A 153 3.24 6.37 -1.98
CA ALA A 153 4.35 6.70 -2.89
C ALA A 153 4.23 8.11 -3.48
N VAL A 154 3.01 8.55 -3.83
CA VAL A 154 2.78 9.92 -4.33
C VAL A 154 3.07 10.95 -3.25
N LEU A 155 2.61 10.74 -2.01
CA LEU A 155 2.80 11.71 -0.93
C LEU A 155 4.28 11.84 -0.54
N GLU A 156 5.00 10.71 -0.50
CA GLU A 156 6.44 10.69 -0.30
C GLU A 156 7.18 11.45 -1.41
N PHE A 157 6.82 11.20 -2.68
CA PHE A 157 7.45 11.88 -3.81
C PHE A 157 7.10 13.37 -3.89
N ALA A 158 5.84 13.73 -3.64
CA ALA A 158 5.32 15.10 -3.70
C ALA A 158 5.96 16.02 -2.64
N GLY A 159 6.35 15.45 -1.49
CA GLY A 159 7.13 16.12 -0.46
C GLY A 159 6.44 17.34 0.17
N PRO A 160 7.23 18.25 0.79
CA PRO A 160 6.69 19.39 1.52
C PRO A 160 5.82 20.31 0.65
N ARG A 161 6.19 20.51 -0.62
CA ARG A 161 5.42 21.37 -1.54
C ARG A 161 4.09 20.74 -1.94
N GLY A 162 4.04 19.42 -2.14
CA GLY A 162 2.79 18.72 -2.42
C GLY A 162 1.82 18.78 -1.23
N LEU A 163 2.32 18.62 -0.01
CA LEU A 163 1.52 18.74 1.21
C LEU A 163 1.03 20.17 1.43
N TRP A 164 1.90 21.17 1.23
CA TRP A 164 1.52 22.58 1.24
C TRP A 164 0.39 22.86 0.24
N LEU A 165 0.53 22.36 -0.99
CA LEU A 165 -0.47 22.53 -2.04
C LEU A 165 -1.80 21.84 -1.68
N ALA A 166 -1.76 20.67 -1.06
CA ALA A 166 -2.94 19.97 -0.56
C ALA A 166 -3.67 20.73 0.57
N GLY A 167 -2.96 21.58 1.33
CA GLY A 167 -3.55 22.51 2.29
C GLY A 167 -4.43 23.58 1.67
N LEU A 168 -4.21 23.90 0.39
CA LEU A 168 -4.92 24.96 -0.33
C LEU A 168 -6.13 24.47 -1.13
N ASN A 169 -6.26 23.15 -1.37
CA ASN A 169 -7.35 22.56 -2.16
C ASN A 169 -8.11 21.49 -1.35
N PRO A 170 -9.42 21.69 -1.08
CA PRO A 170 -10.25 20.72 -0.37
C PRO A 170 -10.24 19.29 -0.95
N GLU A 171 -10.10 19.13 -2.27
CA GLU A 171 -10.11 17.82 -2.93
C GLU A 171 -8.89 16.95 -2.59
N TRP A 172 -7.80 17.56 -2.12
CA TRP A 172 -6.55 16.88 -1.79
C TRP A 172 -6.33 16.68 -0.28
N ARG A 173 -7.33 16.98 0.57
CA ARG A 173 -7.22 16.86 2.04
C ARG A 173 -6.84 15.46 2.53
N PHE A 174 -7.04 14.41 1.72
CA PHE A 174 -6.55 13.06 2.05
C PHE A 174 -5.04 13.03 2.26
N ALA A 175 -4.27 13.86 1.53
CA ALA A 175 -2.83 13.97 1.63
C ALA A 175 -2.36 14.34 3.04
N LEU A 176 -3.13 15.21 3.71
CA LEU A 176 -2.84 15.69 5.07
C LEU A 176 -3.20 14.67 6.16
N ARG A 177 -4.09 13.72 5.86
CA ARG A 177 -4.50 12.66 6.81
C ARG A 177 -3.64 11.41 6.71
N THR A 178 -3.14 11.12 5.50
CA THR A 178 -2.45 9.86 5.19
C THR A 178 -0.94 9.96 5.28
N SER A 179 -0.36 11.16 5.27
CA SER A 179 1.09 11.32 5.33
C SER A 179 1.64 10.94 6.73
N PRO A 180 2.39 9.83 6.86
CA PRO A 180 3.05 9.48 8.11
C PRO A 180 4.22 10.46 8.30
N GLY A 181 3.96 11.60 8.95
CA GLY A 181 4.97 12.63 9.17
C GLY A 181 4.49 14.08 9.17
N HIS A 182 3.19 14.36 8.95
CA HIS A 182 2.72 15.75 8.89
C HIS A 182 1.39 16.12 9.58
N ALA A 183 0.80 15.23 10.39
CA ALA A 183 0.31 15.76 11.66
C ALA A 183 1.54 16.34 12.34
N ARG A 184 1.55 17.63 12.70
CA ARG A 184 2.71 18.38 13.22
C ARG A 184 3.39 17.56 14.32
N ARG A 185 4.34 16.70 13.94
CA ARG A 185 4.92 15.70 14.82
C ARG A 185 5.93 16.46 15.65
N PRO A 186 5.86 16.40 16.99
CA PRO A 186 6.92 16.95 17.80
C PRO A 186 8.23 16.26 17.39
N ALA A 187 9.33 17.01 17.41
CA ALA A 187 10.65 16.38 17.43
C ALA A 187 10.65 15.40 18.61
N VAL A 188 11.04 14.14 18.38
CA VAL A 188 11.00 13.12 19.43
C VAL A 188 11.94 13.50 20.58
N GLU A 189 12.95 14.31 20.28
CA GLU A 189 13.90 14.91 21.21
C GLU A 189 13.32 16.07 22.05
N ASP A 190 12.05 16.44 21.86
CA ASP A 190 11.31 17.39 22.70
C ASP A 190 10.27 16.65 23.59
N PRO A 191 10.64 16.23 24.82
CA PRO A 191 9.77 15.47 25.70
C PRO A 191 8.48 16.19 26.08
N GLU A 192 8.46 17.53 26.09
CA GLU A 192 7.29 18.32 26.44
C GLU A 192 6.29 18.34 25.27
N ALA A 193 6.78 18.44 24.03
CA ALA A 193 5.93 18.35 22.86
C ALA A 193 5.41 16.92 22.62
N VAL A 194 6.21 15.89 22.92
CA VAL A 194 5.75 14.48 22.95
C VAL A 194 4.64 14.29 23.99
N ARG A 195 4.83 14.74 25.24
CA ARG A 195 3.80 14.63 26.29
C ARG A 195 2.51 15.34 25.93
N ARG A 196 2.58 16.59 25.45
CA ARG A 196 1.39 17.34 25.02
C ARG A 196 0.63 16.63 23.91
N LEU A 197 1.32 16.14 22.87
CA LEU A 197 0.64 15.42 21.79
C LEU A 197 0.07 14.08 22.27
N TRP A 198 0.72 13.40 23.22
CA TRP A 198 0.19 12.16 23.80
C TRP A 198 -1.10 12.38 24.61
N GLU A 199 -1.16 13.47 25.38
CA GLU A 199 -2.28 13.80 26.26
C GLU A 199 -3.46 14.45 25.51
N GLU A 200 -3.18 15.36 24.58
CA GLU A 200 -4.19 16.19 23.91
C GLU A 200 -4.51 15.72 22.48
N GLY A 201 -3.65 14.88 21.89
CA GLY A 201 -3.76 14.47 20.50
C GLY A 201 -4.93 13.53 20.22
N LEU A 202 -5.38 13.54 18.97
CA LEU A 202 -6.35 12.57 18.48
C LEU A 202 -5.73 11.16 18.51
N PHE A 203 -6.57 10.14 18.62
CA PHE A 203 -6.13 8.74 18.70
C PHE A 203 -5.13 8.35 17.59
N ALA A 204 -5.41 8.72 16.34
CA ALA A 204 -4.50 8.43 15.23
C ALA A 204 -3.15 9.16 15.35
N GLU A 205 -3.13 10.36 15.92
CA GLU A 205 -1.91 11.12 16.18
C GLU A 205 -1.10 10.47 17.30
N ARG A 206 -1.78 9.96 18.34
CA ARG A 206 -1.15 9.20 19.44
C ARG A 206 -0.52 7.90 18.97
N VAL A 207 -1.21 7.12 18.11
CA VAL A 207 -0.65 5.89 17.52
C VAL A 207 0.58 6.22 16.66
N ALA A 208 0.49 7.26 15.83
CA ALA A 208 1.62 7.72 15.02
C ALA A 208 2.78 8.21 15.90
N LEU A 209 2.51 8.96 16.96
CA LEU A 209 3.52 9.41 17.92
C LEU A 209 4.21 8.22 18.57
N LEU A 210 3.45 7.25 19.11
CA LEU A 210 3.99 6.07 19.75
C LEU A 210 4.90 5.27 18.80
N ALA A 211 4.50 5.09 17.55
CA ALA A 211 5.33 4.44 16.54
C ALA A 211 6.64 5.18 16.24
N ALA A 212 6.62 6.53 16.26
CA ALA A 212 7.83 7.34 16.06
C ALA A 212 8.77 7.29 17.26
N VAL A 213 8.25 7.54 18.47
CA VAL A 213 9.04 7.42 19.70
C VAL A 213 9.65 6.03 19.79
N ARG A 214 8.88 4.98 19.44
CA ARG A 214 9.38 3.60 19.47
C ARG A 214 10.49 3.31 18.48
N ALA A 215 10.50 3.96 17.32
CA ALA A 215 11.55 3.76 16.32
C ALA A 215 12.91 4.30 16.80
N GLU A 216 12.90 5.31 17.67
CA GLU A 216 14.12 5.94 18.21
C GLU A 216 14.48 5.41 19.60
N ASP A 217 13.53 5.41 20.53
CA ASP A 217 13.66 4.90 21.90
C ASP A 217 12.45 4.03 22.27
N PRO A 218 12.55 2.69 22.09
CA PRO A 218 11.45 1.82 22.43
C PRO A 218 11.20 1.69 23.94
N ALA A 219 12.11 2.15 24.82
CA ALA A 219 11.87 2.18 26.26
C ALA A 219 10.99 3.38 26.63
N ALA A 220 11.32 4.57 26.11
CA ALA A 220 10.48 5.76 26.26
C ALA A 220 9.05 5.54 25.72
N ALA A 221 8.91 4.82 24.60
CA ALA A 221 7.59 4.48 24.06
C ALA A 221 6.76 3.60 25.01
N ARG A 222 7.39 2.60 25.66
CA ARG A 222 6.70 1.77 26.66
C ARG A 222 6.31 2.56 27.90
N GLU A 223 7.20 3.42 28.38
CA GLU A 223 6.91 4.29 29.53
C GLU A 223 5.75 5.22 29.22
N LEU A 224 5.76 5.84 28.03
CA LEU A 224 4.66 6.68 27.54
C LEU A 224 3.33 5.90 27.50
N LEU A 225 3.33 4.70 26.93
CA LEU A 225 2.14 3.85 26.88
C LEU A 225 1.65 3.45 28.28
N ALA A 226 2.56 3.12 29.19
CA ALA A 226 2.22 2.72 30.55
C ALA A 226 1.51 3.84 31.34
N THR A 227 1.80 5.12 31.05
CA THR A 227 1.20 6.27 31.77
C THR A 227 -0.31 6.34 31.66
N THR A 228 -0.90 5.96 30.52
CA THR A 228 -2.36 6.04 30.29
C THR A 228 -3.03 4.69 30.16
N TRP A 229 -2.28 3.58 30.18
CA TRP A 229 -2.78 2.22 29.91
C TRP A 229 -4.03 1.85 30.74
N SER A 230 -4.07 2.20 32.04
CA SER A 230 -5.22 1.86 32.89
C SER A 230 -6.49 2.66 32.57
N THR A 231 -6.36 3.82 31.94
CA THR A 231 -7.47 4.73 31.61
C THR A 231 -7.98 4.57 30.18
N GLU A 232 -7.17 3.99 29.28
CA GLU A 232 -7.56 3.76 27.89
C GLU A 232 -8.73 2.76 27.75
N ARG A 233 -9.51 2.93 26.68
CA ARG A 233 -10.56 1.98 26.33
C ARG A 233 -9.96 0.68 25.80
N ALA A 234 -10.73 -0.40 25.81
CA ALA A 234 -10.25 -1.70 25.36
C ALA A 234 -9.78 -1.71 23.88
N GLU A 235 -10.47 -0.98 23.00
CA GLU A 235 -10.11 -0.86 21.59
C GLU A 235 -8.82 -0.07 21.39
N ASP A 236 -8.66 1.06 22.09
CA ASP A 236 -7.46 1.89 22.03
C ASP A 236 -6.23 1.12 22.55
N ARG A 237 -6.38 0.39 23.65
CA ARG A 237 -5.34 -0.49 24.20
C ARG A 237 -4.91 -1.57 23.23
N LEU A 238 -5.87 -2.19 22.53
CA LEU A 238 -5.56 -3.21 21.52
C LEU A 238 -4.68 -2.63 20.41
N MET A 239 -5.02 -1.44 19.91
CA MET A 239 -4.28 -0.78 18.84
C MET A 239 -2.90 -0.27 19.29
N PHE A 240 -2.78 0.27 20.51
CA PHE A 240 -1.47 0.64 21.06
C PHE A 240 -0.59 -0.59 21.29
N LEU A 241 -1.16 -1.69 21.79
CA LEU A 241 -0.45 -2.95 21.97
C LEU A 241 0.02 -3.52 20.62
N ASP A 242 -0.82 -3.45 19.58
CA ASP A 242 -0.48 -3.86 18.22
C ASP A 242 0.72 -3.09 17.65
N SER A 243 0.88 -1.82 18.01
CA SER A 243 2.04 -1.01 17.61
C SER A 243 3.39 -1.56 18.10
N LEU A 244 3.39 -2.34 19.19
CA LEU A 244 4.62 -2.94 19.74
C LEU A 244 5.19 -4.06 18.85
N ARG A 245 4.42 -4.60 17.89
CA ARG A 245 4.89 -5.60 16.91
C ARG A 245 6.15 -5.15 16.18
N THR A 246 6.20 -3.87 15.83
CA THR A 246 7.37 -3.29 15.17
C THR A 246 8.46 -3.08 16.22
N GLY A 247 9.62 -3.69 16.04
CA GLY A 247 10.73 -3.59 17.01
C GLY A 247 10.49 -4.33 18.33
N LEU A 248 9.61 -5.33 18.34
CA LEU A 248 9.35 -6.20 19.50
C LEU A 248 10.66 -6.80 20.05
N ARG A 249 10.88 -6.70 21.35
CA ARG A 249 12.10 -7.13 22.03
C ARG A 249 11.83 -7.66 23.43
N GLY A 250 12.78 -8.41 23.99
CA GLY A 250 12.65 -9.05 25.31
C GLY A 250 12.26 -8.08 26.43
N ASP A 251 12.79 -6.86 26.40
CA ASP A 251 12.44 -5.83 27.38
C ASP A 251 10.95 -5.43 27.39
N ASP A 252 10.17 -5.78 26.35
CA ASP A 252 8.73 -5.54 26.30
C ASP A 252 7.94 -6.52 27.19
N GLU A 253 8.55 -7.64 27.60
CA GLU A 253 7.89 -8.75 28.30
C GLU A 253 7.13 -8.30 29.55
N SER A 254 7.73 -7.46 30.40
CA SER A 254 7.09 -7.02 31.65
C SER A 254 5.79 -6.27 31.40
N PHE A 255 5.74 -5.43 30.36
CA PHE A 255 4.52 -4.72 29.98
C PHE A 255 3.49 -5.66 29.35
N LEU A 256 3.95 -6.60 28.52
CA LEU A 256 3.06 -7.59 27.89
C LEU A 256 2.43 -8.55 28.89
N GLU A 257 3.13 -8.93 29.97
CA GLU A 257 2.56 -9.74 31.07
C GLU A 257 1.47 -8.97 31.83
N VAL A 258 1.58 -7.64 31.95
CA VAL A 258 0.48 -6.80 32.47
C VAL A 258 -0.71 -6.82 31.49
N ALA A 259 -0.45 -6.69 30.18
CA ALA A 259 -1.49 -6.76 29.15
C ALA A 259 -2.13 -8.15 29.02
N LEU A 260 -1.42 -9.23 29.37
CA LEU A 260 -1.94 -10.59 29.41
C LEU A 260 -2.99 -10.78 30.52
N ALA A 261 -2.93 -9.97 31.58
CA ALA A 261 -3.93 -9.94 32.65
C ALA A 261 -5.12 -8.99 32.36
N ASP A 262 -5.21 -8.42 31.16
CA ASP A 262 -6.23 -7.41 30.84
C ASP A 262 -7.66 -7.97 30.89
N ARG A 263 -8.64 -7.14 31.24
CA ARG A 263 -10.07 -7.52 31.22
C ARG A 263 -10.60 -7.86 29.82
N SER A 264 -10.07 -7.24 28.77
CA SER A 264 -10.48 -7.46 27.38
C SER A 264 -9.86 -8.72 26.81
N ARG A 265 -10.70 -9.62 26.28
CA ARG A 265 -10.24 -10.84 25.62
C ARG A 265 -9.29 -10.55 24.44
N ASN A 266 -9.59 -9.54 23.64
CA ASN A 266 -8.76 -9.21 22.46
C ASN A 266 -7.38 -8.67 22.88
N VAL A 267 -7.32 -7.85 23.94
CA VAL A 267 -6.05 -7.34 24.47
C VAL A 267 -5.20 -8.49 25.01
N ARG A 268 -5.79 -9.41 25.78
CA ARG A 268 -5.08 -10.61 26.27
C ARG A 268 -4.57 -11.48 25.13
N ALA A 269 -5.40 -11.71 24.11
CA ALA A 269 -5.02 -12.52 22.95
C ALA A 269 -3.82 -11.91 22.21
N THR A 270 -3.84 -10.60 21.95
CA THR A 270 -2.70 -9.90 21.33
C THR A 270 -1.47 -9.90 22.22
N ALA A 271 -1.62 -9.75 23.55
CA ALA A 271 -0.49 -9.83 24.48
C ALA A 271 0.16 -11.23 24.47
N ALA A 272 -0.64 -12.29 24.54
CA ALA A 272 -0.18 -13.67 24.41
C ALA A 272 0.51 -13.92 23.06
N GLU A 273 -0.04 -13.34 21.98
CA GLU A 273 0.53 -13.43 20.64
C GLU A 273 1.94 -12.82 20.56
N LEU A 274 2.11 -11.63 21.13
CA LEU A 274 3.39 -10.91 21.20
C LEU A 274 4.39 -11.63 22.11
N LEU A 275 3.97 -12.10 23.28
CA LEU A 275 4.82 -12.89 24.18
C LEU A 275 5.29 -14.17 23.50
N SER A 276 4.42 -14.85 22.75
CA SER A 276 4.78 -16.06 21.99
C SER A 276 5.75 -15.78 20.84
N ALA A 277 5.85 -14.53 20.38
CA ALA A 277 6.86 -14.11 19.39
C ALA A 277 8.23 -13.79 20.03
N LEU A 278 8.32 -13.80 21.36
CA LEU A 278 9.56 -13.69 22.14
C LEU A 278 9.93 -15.08 22.68
N PRO A 279 10.87 -15.81 22.04
CA PRO A 279 11.21 -17.18 22.43
C PRO A 279 11.62 -17.34 23.90
N GLU A 280 12.25 -16.30 24.44
CA GLU A 280 12.73 -16.24 25.82
C GLU A 280 11.69 -15.75 26.83
N SER A 281 10.45 -15.50 26.43
CA SER A 281 9.43 -15.05 27.37
C SER A 281 8.97 -16.17 28.30
N ALA A 282 8.51 -15.80 29.49
CA ALA A 282 7.94 -16.73 30.46
C ALA A 282 6.72 -17.46 29.89
N LEU A 283 5.86 -16.78 29.13
CA LEU A 283 4.74 -17.42 28.44
C LEU A 283 5.23 -18.46 27.43
N ALA A 284 6.21 -18.11 26.59
CA ALA A 284 6.73 -19.02 25.58
C ALA A 284 7.34 -20.29 26.22
N ARG A 285 8.07 -20.16 27.34
CA ARG A 285 8.54 -21.31 28.14
C ARG A 285 7.38 -22.19 28.63
N ARG A 286 6.35 -21.58 29.24
CA ARG A 286 5.15 -22.32 29.70
C ARG A 286 4.40 -23.01 28.55
N MET A 287 4.42 -22.45 27.34
CA MET A 287 3.84 -23.07 26.14
C MET A 287 4.71 -24.24 25.66
N ALA A 288 6.03 -24.10 25.66
CA ALA A 288 6.97 -25.19 25.37
C ALA A 288 6.81 -26.38 26.32
N ASP A 289 6.72 -26.14 27.63
CA ASP A 289 6.55 -27.21 28.62
C ASP A 289 5.27 -28.02 28.33
N ARG A 290 4.16 -27.32 28.05
CA ARG A 290 2.89 -27.96 27.68
C ARG A 290 2.99 -28.69 26.34
N ALA A 291 3.55 -28.05 25.31
CA ALA A 291 3.67 -28.64 23.98
C ALA A 291 4.56 -29.89 23.97
N THR A 292 5.69 -29.86 24.69
CA THR A 292 6.61 -31.01 24.79
C THR A 292 6.08 -32.12 25.68
N SER A 293 5.14 -31.84 26.59
CA SER A 293 4.39 -32.89 27.30
C SER A 293 3.44 -33.65 26.36
N CYS A 294 2.88 -32.97 25.35
CA CYS A 294 1.97 -33.57 24.37
C CYS A 294 2.70 -34.28 23.24
N VAL A 295 3.82 -33.73 22.75
CA VAL A 295 4.52 -34.22 21.57
C VAL A 295 5.84 -34.89 21.98
N ASN A 296 5.93 -36.20 21.75
CA ASN A 296 6.97 -37.06 22.29
C ASN A 296 7.65 -37.89 21.19
N PRO A 297 8.96 -38.14 21.28
CA PRO A 297 9.59 -39.16 20.45
C PRO A 297 9.09 -40.56 20.87
N ASP A 298 8.49 -41.28 19.93
CA ASP A 298 8.17 -42.69 20.10
C ASP A 298 9.33 -43.53 19.54
N ARG A 299 9.82 -44.45 20.38
CA ARG A 299 10.95 -45.35 20.11
C ARG A 299 10.57 -46.82 20.24
N THR A 300 9.27 -47.12 20.33
CA THR A 300 8.78 -48.49 20.48
C THR A 300 8.89 -49.29 19.18
N GLY A 301 8.90 -48.61 18.02
CA GLY A 301 9.09 -49.21 16.70
C GLY A 301 10.56 -49.32 16.25
N ALA A 302 10.77 -49.90 15.07
CA ALA A 302 12.10 -50.05 14.45
C ALA A 302 12.73 -48.70 14.02
N ALA A 303 11.93 -47.65 13.85
CA ALA A 303 12.36 -46.29 13.55
C ALA A 303 11.70 -45.31 14.54
N VAL A 304 12.34 -44.17 14.76
CA VAL A 304 11.79 -43.10 15.61
C VAL A 304 10.60 -42.44 14.90
N SER A 305 9.51 -42.25 15.63
CA SER A 305 8.29 -41.56 15.19
C SER A 305 7.89 -40.48 16.21
N VAL A 306 6.85 -39.72 15.89
CA VAL A 306 6.24 -38.74 16.79
C VAL A 306 4.93 -39.29 17.32
N ALA A 307 4.85 -39.47 18.64
CA ALA A 307 3.60 -39.74 19.34
C ALA A 307 3.01 -38.44 19.91
N VAL A 308 1.70 -38.30 19.78
CA VAL A 308 0.97 -37.10 20.21
C VAL A 308 -0.12 -37.49 21.20
N GLU A 309 0.02 -37.04 22.44
CA GLU A 309 -1.03 -37.06 23.46
C GLU A 309 -1.59 -35.65 23.63
N ALA A 310 -2.64 -35.35 22.86
CA ALA A 310 -3.27 -34.03 22.90
C ALA A 310 -3.95 -33.75 24.27
N PRO A 311 -4.03 -32.48 24.71
CA PRO A 311 -4.65 -32.14 25.99
C PRO A 311 -6.08 -32.66 26.10
N HIS A 312 -6.46 -33.17 27.28
CA HIS A 312 -7.84 -33.63 27.55
C HIS A 312 -8.80 -32.49 27.90
N GLU A 313 -8.28 -31.36 28.37
CA GLU A 313 -9.05 -30.17 28.72
C GLU A 313 -8.22 -28.89 28.50
N CYS A 314 -8.91 -27.75 28.46
CA CYS A 314 -8.27 -26.43 28.48
C CYS A 314 -8.48 -25.78 29.85
N ASP A 315 -7.48 -25.95 30.72
CA ASP A 315 -7.52 -25.46 32.10
C ASP A 315 -7.48 -23.92 32.22
N ALA A 316 -7.68 -23.42 33.43
CA ALA A 316 -7.67 -21.97 33.69
C ALA A 316 -6.31 -21.31 33.44
N ALA A 317 -5.20 -22.05 33.59
CA ALA A 317 -3.86 -21.54 33.35
C ALA A 317 -3.57 -21.40 31.84
N MET A 318 -4.05 -22.35 31.02
CA MET A 318 -4.04 -22.28 29.56
C MET A 318 -4.85 -21.08 29.07
N GLN A 319 -6.06 -20.88 29.62
CA GLN A 319 -6.89 -19.73 29.25
C GLN A 319 -6.26 -18.40 29.65
N ARG A 320 -5.57 -18.34 30.81
CA ARG A 320 -4.78 -17.18 31.21
C ARG A 320 -3.65 -16.89 30.22
N ASP A 321 -2.96 -17.94 29.76
CA ASP A 321 -1.87 -17.84 28.78
C ASP A 321 -2.37 -17.60 27.33
N GLY A 322 -3.66 -17.34 27.13
CA GLY A 322 -4.23 -16.96 25.84
C GLY A 322 -4.77 -18.13 25.00
N VAL A 323 -4.76 -19.36 25.52
CA VAL A 323 -5.37 -20.50 24.82
C VAL A 323 -6.88 -20.34 24.80
N VAL A 324 -7.45 -20.33 23.59
CA VAL A 324 -8.89 -20.22 23.40
C VAL A 324 -9.53 -21.59 23.63
N PRO A 325 -10.51 -21.72 24.55
CA PRO A 325 -11.10 -23.02 24.87
C PRO A 325 -12.02 -23.54 23.76
N VAL A 326 -12.84 -22.67 23.15
CA VAL A 326 -13.84 -23.08 22.16
C VAL A 326 -13.22 -23.09 20.76
N PRO A 327 -13.21 -24.24 20.04
CA PRO A 327 -12.70 -24.31 18.69
C PRO A 327 -13.67 -23.65 17.68
N PRO A 328 -13.17 -23.21 16.50
CA PRO A 328 -14.01 -22.91 15.35
C PRO A 328 -14.83 -24.13 14.90
N SER A 329 -15.99 -23.88 14.26
CA SER A 329 -16.85 -24.93 13.73
C SER A 329 -16.08 -25.91 12.84
N GLY A 330 -16.30 -27.22 13.05
CA GLY A 330 -15.68 -28.30 12.26
C GLY A 330 -14.27 -28.71 12.71
N ARG A 331 -13.74 -28.15 13.81
CA ARG A 331 -12.45 -28.56 14.39
C ARG A 331 -12.65 -29.24 15.74
N GLY A 332 -11.98 -30.37 15.97
CA GLY A 332 -12.00 -31.07 17.25
C GLY A 332 -11.27 -30.29 18.35
N GLU A 333 -11.80 -30.32 19.57
CA GLU A 333 -11.28 -29.56 20.72
C GLU A 333 -9.82 -29.91 21.06
N ARG A 334 -9.49 -31.21 21.14
CA ARG A 334 -8.12 -31.68 21.45
C ARG A 334 -7.09 -31.17 20.43
N SER A 335 -7.43 -31.25 19.15
CA SER A 335 -6.59 -30.75 18.05
C SER A 335 -6.41 -29.23 18.10
N TRP A 336 -7.49 -28.51 18.44
CA TRP A 336 -7.46 -27.08 18.60
C TRP A 336 -6.56 -26.62 19.75
N TRP A 337 -6.61 -27.26 20.91
CA TRP A 337 -5.74 -26.93 22.04
C TRP A 337 -4.28 -27.29 21.74
N LEU A 338 -4.01 -28.50 21.23
CA LEU A 338 -2.67 -28.91 20.82
C LEU A 338 -2.04 -27.91 19.84
N SER A 339 -2.80 -27.52 18.81
CA SER A 339 -2.32 -26.57 17.80
C SER A 339 -1.90 -25.23 18.39
N GLN A 340 -2.65 -24.71 19.36
CA GLN A 340 -2.33 -23.44 20.02
C GLN A 340 -1.08 -23.55 20.89
N LEU A 341 -0.92 -24.67 21.62
CA LEU A 341 0.26 -24.90 22.46
C LEU A 341 1.54 -25.02 21.63
N VAL A 342 1.50 -25.80 20.54
CA VAL A 342 2.64 -25.97 19.65
C VAL A 342 2.97 -24.67 18.91
N GLU A 343 1.96 -23.92 18.46
CA GLU A 343 2.16 -22.64 17.77
C GLU A 343 2.81 -21.57 18.67
N ALA A 344 2.46 -21.57 19.96
CA ALA A 344 2.92 -20.58 20.92
C ALA A 344 4.27 -20.95 21.58
N GLY A 345 4.74 -22.18 21.41
CA GLY A 345 6.02 -22.66 21.93
C GLY A 345 7.23 -22.27 21.04
N PRO A 346 8.40 -21.95 21.63
CA PRO A 346 9.64 -21.76 20.89
C PRO A 346 10.01 -22.99 20.06
N LEU A 347 10.40 -22.79 18.80
CA LEU A 347 10.76 -23.90 17.92
C LEU A 347 12.07 -24.61 18.32
N ALA A 348 12.95 -23.90 19.02
CA ALA A 348 14.24 -24.44 19.47
C ALA A 348 14.11 -25.66 20.40
N VAL A 349 13.01 -25.78 21.15
CA VAL A 349 12.81 -26.87 22.11
C VAL A 349 12.71 -28.24 21.45
N TRP A 350 12.29 -28.27 20.18
CA TRP A 350 12.10 -29.52 19.45
C TRP A 350 13.42 -30.20 19.11
N GLY A 351 14.49 -29.44 18.88
CA GLY A 351 15.83 -29.99 18.65
C GLY A 351 16.27 -30.83 19.85
N GLU A 352 16.22 -30.25 21.04
CA GLU A 352 16.53 -30.96 22.28
C GLU A 352 15.57 -32.13 22.52
N ARG A 353 14.26 -31.90 22.36
CA ARG A 353 13.22 -32.93 22.56
C ARG A 353 13.45 -34.18 21.72
N PHE A 354 13.90 -33.98 20.48
CA PHE A 354 14.16 -35.05 19.52
C PHE A 354 15.66 -35.40 19.42
N GLY A 355 16.45 -35.15 20.46
CA GLY A 355 17.81 -35.67 20.59
C GLY A 355 18.84 -34.99 19.69
N GLY A 356 18.73 -33.68 19.49
CA GLY A 356 19.64 -32.85 18.69
C GLY A 356 19.37 -32.88 17.18
N ARG A 357 18.23 -33.42 16.76
CA ARG A 357 17.82 -33.44 15.35
C ARG A 357 17.60 -32.03 14.81
N SER A 358 17.91 -31.86 13.54
CA SER A 358 17.57 -30.66 12.77
C SER A 358 16.06 -30.56 12.51
N ALA A 359 15.57 -29.36 12.18
CA ALA A 359 14.17 -29.15 11.82
C ALA A 359 13.73 -30.08 10.66
N GLN A 360 14.59 -30.30 9.66
CA GLN A 360 14.29 -31.17 8.53
C GLN A 360 14.14 -32.64 8.93
N GLU A 361 15.01 -33.13 9.81
CA GLU A 361 14.91 -34.50 10.34
C GLU A 361 13.65 -34.68 11.19
N ILE A 362 13.25 -33.66 11.97
CA ILE A 362 12.05 -33.69 12.82
C ILE A 362 10.78 -33.69 11.96
N VAL A 363 10.67 -32.79 10.97
CA VAL A 363 9.51 -32.71 10.06
C VAL A 363 9.36 -33.97 9.20
N ALA A 364 10.45 -34.70 8.95
CA ALA A 364 10.43 -35.95 8.20
C ALA A 364 10.00 -37.18 9.04
N LEU A 365 9.89 -37.06 10.37
CA LEU A 365 9.47 -38.17 11.21
C LEU A 365 8.00 -38.54 10.95
N PRO A 366 7.67 -39.84 10.86
CA PRO A 366 6.27 -40.28 10.83
C PRO A 366 5.54 -39.84 12.10
N VAL A 367 4.35 -39.26 11.94
CA VAL A 367 3.48 -38.85 13.06
C VAL A 367 2.34 -39.85 13.19
N ALA A 368 2.18 -40.42 14.39
CA ALA A 368 1.16 -41.42 14.68
C ALA A 368 -0.27 -40.85 14.64
N ASP A 369 -1.26 -41.75 14.53
CA ASP A 369 -2.70 -41.49 14.68
C ASP A 369 -3.29 -40.34 13.85
N GLY A 370 -2.64 -40.01 12.72
CA GLY A 370 -3.10 -38.98 11.80
C GLY A 370 -2.84 -37.54 12.25
N TRP A 371 -2.05 -37.30 13.30
CA TRP A 371 -1.76 -35.96 13.84
C TRP A 371 -0.79 -35.10 13.01
N GLY A 372 -0.20 -35.69 11.96
CA GLY A 372 0.83 -35.02 11.15
C GLY A 372 0.40 -33.67 10.57
N PRO A 373 -0.76 -33.56 9.88
CA PRO A 373 -1.22 -32.31 9.30
C PRO A 373 -1.40 -31.19 10.35
N GLU A 374 -2.00 -31.50 11.49
CA GLU A 374 -2.23 -30.57 12.60
C GLU A 374 -0.91 -30.07 13.19
N LEU A 375 0.02 -30.99 13.46
CA LEU A 375 1.31 -30.69 14.05
C LEU A 375 2.16 -29.83 13.12
N HIS A 376 2.25 -30.20 11.84
CA HIS A 376 3.02 -29.43 10.87
C HIS A 376 2.40 -28.05 10.62
N ALA A 377 1.06 -27.93 10.57
CA ALA A 377 0.41 -26.63 10.44
C ALA A 377 0.69 -25.73 11.66
N ALA A 378 0.76 -26.29 12.87
CA ALA A 378 1.15 -25.54 14.06
C ALA A 378 2.63 -25.09 14.01
N TRP A 379 3.54 -25.96 13.58
CA TRP A 379 4.94 -25.59 13.34
C TRP A 379 5.09 -24.52 12.24
N CYS A 380 4.28 -24.55 11.17
CA CYS A 380 4.26 -23.50 10.15
C CYS A 380 3.94 -22.14 10.75
N ARG A 381 2.90 -22.05 11.60
CA ARG A 381 2.52 -20.80 12.25
C ARG A 381 3.57 -20.34 13.26
N ALA A 382 4.18 -21.26 14.01
CA ALA A 382 5.31 -20.96 14.89
C ALA A 382 6.52 -20.42 14.11
N ALA A 383 6.87 -21.03 12.97
CA ALA A 383 7.99 -20.60 12.12
C ALA A 383 7.77 -19.20 11.55
N VAL A 384 6.55 -18.89 11.09
CA VAL A 384 6.19 -17.53 10.63
C VAL A 384 6.27 -16.51 11.75
N ARG A 385 5.77 -16.87 12.94
CA ARG A 385 5.77 -15.99 14.12
C ARG A 385 7.18 -15.67 14.60
N GLN A 386 8.03 -16.69 14.69
CA GLN A 386 9.42 -16.59 15.18
C GLN A 386 10.40 -16.17 14.07
N ARG A 387 9.94 -16.12 12.81
CA ARG A 387 10.75 -15.88 11.60
C ARG A 387 11.97 -16.82 11.52
N ASP A 388 11.75 -18.09 11.82
CA ASP A 388 12.80 -19.12 11.84
C ASP A 388 13.05 -19.69 10.43
N PRO A 389 14.22 -19.46 9.82
CA PRO A 389 14.49 -19.89 8.44
C PRO A 389 14.72 -21.40 8.32
N ASP A 390 15.24 -22.07 9.35
CA ASP A 390 15.55 -23.51 9.29
C ASP A 390 14.27 -24.33 9.30
N TRP A 391 13.33 -23.95 10.17
CA TRP A 391 11.98 -24.51 10.18
C TRP A 391 11.19 -24.15 8.94
N ALA A 392 11.33 -22.93 8.42
CA ALA A 392 10.69 -22.56 7.16
C ALA A 392 11.13 -23.46 6.00
N ARG A 393 12.43 -23.75 5.86
CA ARG A 393 12.95 -24.69 4.84
C ARG A 393 12.39 -26.10 5.02
N ALA A 394 12.45 -26.62 6.25
CA ALA A 394 11.97 -27.96 6.56
C ALA A 394 10.49 -28.15 6.21
N LEU A 395 9.65 -27.16 6.55
CA LEU A 395 8.20 -27.19 6.32
C LEU A 395 7.81 -26.83 4.88
N LEU A 396 8.61 -26.05 4.14
CA LEU A 396 8.40 -25.85 2.71
C LEU A 396 8.64 -27.15 1.93
N GLY A 397 9.64 -27.93 2.35
CA GLY A 397 10.03 -29.17 1.70
C GLY A 397 10.59 -28.96 0.29
N ALA A 398 10.62 -30.04 -0.49
CA ALA A 398 11.10 -29.99 -1.87
C ALA A 398 10.09 -29.23 -2.76
N PRO A 399 10.55 -28.30 -3.63
CA PRO A 399 9.68 -27.52 -4.50
C PRO A 399 8.92 -28.38 -5.53
N SER A 400 9.44 -29.57 -5.85
CA SER A 400 8.79 -30.53 -6.73
C SER A 400 7.63 -31.31 -6.09
N THR A 401 7.47 -31.22 -4.76
CA THR A 401 6.35 -31.88 -4.09
C THR A 401 5.05 -31.13 -4.37
N PRO A 402 4.01 -31.80 -4.90
CA PRO A 402 2.73 -31.16 -5.15
C PRO A 402 2.18 -30.51 -3.87
N PRO A 403 1.47 -29.37 -3.97
CA PRO A 403 0.95 -28.65 -2.79
C PRO A 403 0.12 -29.52 -1.83
N ALA A 404 -0.64 -30.47 -2.37
CA ALA A 404 -1.48 -31.39 -1.61
C ALA A 404 -0.68 -32.43 -0.78
N ASN A 405 0.60 -32.65 -1.12
CA ASN A 405 1.44 -33.72 -0.55
C ASN A 405 2.63 -33.16 0.25
N GLY A 406 2.77 -31.83 0.38
CA GLY A 406 3.85 -31.21 1.13
C GLY A 406 3.65 -31.30 2.66
N PRO A 407 4.73 -31.24 3.45
CA PRO A 407 4.62 -31.25 4.91
C PRO A 407 3.91 -29.98 5.41
N GLY A 408 2.64 -30.09 5.79
CA GLY A 408 1.96 -29.11 6.65
C GLY A 408 1.51 -27.78 6.05
N THR A 409 1.74 -27.49 4.76
CA THR A 409 1.13 -26.30 4.16
C THR A 409 -0.29 -26.64 3.73
N ALA A 410 -1.27 -26.43 4.60
CA ALA A 410 -2.69 -26.64 4.27
C ALA A 410 -3.18 -25.66 3.19
N SER A 411 -2.42 -24.60 2.92
CA SER A 411 -2.73 -23.59 1.91
C SER A 411 -1.50 -22.96 1.27
N LEU A 412 -1.68 -22.44 0.05
CA LEU A 412 -0.68 -21.63 -0.66
C LEU A 412 -0.32 -20.34 0.09
N ALA A 413 -1.26 -19.80 0.87
CA ALA A 413 -1.06 -18.61 1.70
C ALA A 413 -0.13 -18.84 2.89
N GLU A 414 -0.12 -20.03 3.48
CA GLU A 414 0.88 -20.37 4.51
C GLU A 414 2.26 -20.56 3.89
N ARG A 415 2.31 -21.20 2.71
CA ARG A 415 3.55 -21.40 1.95
C ARG A 415 4.20 -20.06 1.55
N SER A 416 3.41 -19.07 1.12
CA SER A 416 3.93 -17.74 0.81
C SER A 416 4.48 -17.01 2.05
N LYS A 417 3.86 -17.19 3.23
CA LYS A 417 4.40 -16.67 4.50
C LYS A 417 5.72 -17.31 4.89
N LEU A 418 5.86 -18.64 4.73
CA LEU A 418 7.13 -19.33 4.99
C LEU A 418 8.22 -18.87 4.01
N LEU A 419 7.91 -18.75 2.73
CA LEU A 419 8.83 -18.21 1.73
C LEU A 419 9.29 -16.80 2.07
N ALA A 420 8.42 -15.96 2.63
CA ALA A 420 8.76 -14.60 3.02
C ALA A 420 9.88 -14.52 4.09
N ILE A 421 10.11 -15.61 4.84
CA ILE A 421 11.17 -15.72 5.86
C ILE A 421 12.53 -16.01 5.21
N LEU A 422 12.55 -16.75 4.10
CA LEU A 422 13.81 -17.14 3.44
C LEU A 422 14.54 -15.93 2.85
N PRO A 423 15.89 -15.99 2.76
CA PRO A 423 16.67 -15.00 2.03
C PRO A 423 16.17 -14.82 0.58
N PRO A 424 16.20 -13.59 0.03
CA PRO A 424 15.64 -13.30 -1.29
C PRO A 424 16.09 -14.23 -2.43
N ALA A 425 17.39 -14.55 -2.49
CA ALA A 425 17.94 -15.43 -3.52
C ALA A 425 17.46 -16.87 -3.38
N GLU A 426 17.40 -17.38 -2.15
CA GLU A 426 16.92 -18.72 -1.84
C GLU A 426 15.43 -18.87 -2.16
N ARG A 427 14.61 -17.88 -1.75
CA ARG A 427 13.20 -17.81 -2.10
C ARG A 427 12.98 -17.83 -3.61
N ALA A 428 13.75 -17.02 -4.35
CA ALA A 428 13.61 -16.94 -5.81
C ALA A 428 13.93 -18.28 -6.49
N LEU A 429 14.97 -19.00 -6.03
CA LEU A 429 15.31 -20.33 -6.51
C LEU A 429 14.20 -21.35 -6.19
N TRP A 430 13.73 -21.39 -4.95
CA TRP A 430 12.68 -22.31 -4.54
C TRP A 430 11.40 -22.12 -5.37
N VAL A 431 10.97 -20.87 -5.58
CA VAL A 431 9.78 -20.58 -6.40
C VAL A 431 10.02 -20.89 -7.87
N ALA A 432 11.23 -20.66 -8.39
CA ALA A 432 11.58 -21.04 -9.75
C ALA A 432 11.43 -22.55 -9.96
N ASP A 433 11.98 -23.36 -9.05
CA ASP A 433 11.89 -24.82 -9.11
C ASP A 433 10.44 -25.30 -8.93
N PHE A 434 9.66 -24.63 -8.09
CA PHE A 434 8.24 -24.94 -7.89
C PHE A 434 7.43 -24.70 -9.16
N VAL A 435 7.66 -23.57 -9.84
CA VAL A 435 7.01 -23.24 -11.12
C VAL A 435 7.41 -24.26 -12.19
N ALA A 436 8.68 -24.64 -12.25
CA ALA A 436 9.17 -25.62 -13.22
C ALA A 436 8.53 -27.01 -13.02
N ALA A 437 8.28 -27.41 -11.76
CA ALA A 437 7.72 -28.72 -11.44
C ALA A 437 6.18 -28.77 -11.48
N ASN A 438 5.50 -27.69 -11.10
CA ASN A 438 4.04 -27.67 -10.88
C ASN A 438 3.27 -26.74 -11.83
N GLY A 439 3.96 -25.91 -12.61
CA GLY A 439 3.35 -24.93 -13.51
C GLY A 439 2.87 -23.65 -12.80
N LEU A 440 2.20 -22.77 -13.56
CA LEU A 440 1.85 -21.41 -13.14
C LEU A 440 0.52 -21.28 -12.38
N SER A 441 -0.42 -22.21 -12.57
CA SER A 441 -1.75 -22.13 -11.95
C SER A 441 -1.68 -22.08 -10.42
N GLU A 442 -0.71 -22.78 -9.84
CA GLU A 442 -0.49 -22.88 -8.39
C GLU A 442 0.53 -21.85 -7.85
N ALA A 443 1.18 -21.06 -8.72
CA ALA A 443 2.33 -20.25 -8.32
C ALA A 443 2.00 -18.77 -8.04
N PHE A 444 0.82 -18.28 -8.43
CA PHE A 444 0.50 -16.85 -8.44
C PHE A 444 0.74 -16.16 -7.07
N GLN A 445 0.30 -16.76 -5.97
CA GLN A 445 0.51 -16.17 -4.63
C GLN A 445 1.98 -16.23 -4.18
N LEU A 446 2.75 -17.23 -4.63
CA LEU A 446 4.16 -17.39 -4.28
C LEU A 446 5.04 -16.38 -5.03
N LEU A 447 4.68 -16.08 -6.28
CA LEU A 447 5.32 -15.05 -7.07
C LEU A 447 5.20 -13.68 -6.38
N GLY A 448 4.04 -13.37 -5.77
CA GLY A 448 3.80 -12.10 -5.10
C GLY A 448 4.71 -11.77 -3.90
N VAL A 449 5.38 -12.77 -3.31
CA VAL A 449 6.33 -12.56 -2.19
C VAL A 449 7.80 -12.48 -2.62
N CYS A 450 8.09 -12.68 -3.92
CA CYS A 450 9.44 -12.62 -4.45
C CYS A 450 9.93 -11.17 -4.61
N THR A 451 11.20 -10.93 -4.34
CA THR A 451 11.82 -9.61 -4.55
C THR A 451 11.80 -9.22 -6.01
N VAL A 452 11.43 -7.97 -6.29
CA VAL A 452 11.46 -7.41 -7.64
C VAL A 452 12.78 -6.64 -7.86
N PRO A 453 13.38 -6.71 -9.06
CA PRO A 453 12.92 -7.48 -10.23
C PRO A 453 13.22 -9.00 -10.16
N TRP A 454 12.40 -9.80 -10.85
CA TRP A 454 12.60 -11.22 -11.08
C TRP A 454 13.58 -11.43 -12.24
N ALA A 455 14.87 -11.37 -11.91
CA ALA A 455 15.95 -11.76 -12.80
C ALA A 455 16.35 -13.22 -12.57
N GLY A 456 17.12 -13.80 -13.49
CA GLY A 456 17.79 -15.07 -13.24
C GLY A 456 16.84 -16.28 -13.22
N PRO A 457 17.02 -17.25 -12.30
CA PRO A 457 16.27 -18.51 -12.30
C PRO A 457 14.74 -18.34 -12.27
N LEU A 458 14.24 -17.41 -11.43
CA LEU A 458 12.80 -17.16 -11.30
C LEU A 458 12.19 -16.59 -12.57
N GLY A 459 12.81 -15.55 -13.13
CA GLY A 459 12.35 -14.93 -14.36
C GLY A 459 12.29 -15.94 -15.53
N ARG A 460 13.34 -16.76 -15.66
CA ARG A 460 13.40 -17.84 -16.66
C ARG A 460 12.29 -18.86 -16.46
N SER A 461 12.13 -19.39 -15.25
CA SER A 461 11.12 -20.41 -14.98
C SER A 461 9.69 -19.92 -15.28
N VAL A 462 9.38 -18.66 -14.95
CA VAL A 462 8.07 -18.06 -15.26
C VAL A 462 7.87 -17.93 -16.78
N VAL A 463 8.88 -17.47 -17.51
CA VAL A 463 8.83 -17.34 -18.97
C VAL A 463 8.71 -18.69 -19.64
N ASP A 464 9.54 -19.66 -19.24
CA ASP A 464 9.53 -21.02 -19.77
C ASP A 464 8.16 -21.68 -19.52
N ALA A 465 7.54 -21.46 -18.35
CA ALA A 465 6.20 -21.98 -18.07
C ALA A 465 5.09 -21.27 -18.87
N LEU A 466 5.23 -19.98 -19.19
CA LEU A 466 4.34 -19.28 -20.12
C LEU A 466 4.49 -19.82 -21.54
N ASP A 467 5.72 -20.13 -21.96
CA ASP A 467 6.01 -20.70 -23.27
C ASP A 467 5.46 -22.13 -23.42
N ILE A 468 5.63 -22.96 -22.39
CA ILE A 468 5.01 -24.30 -22.33
C ILE A 468 3.49 -24.20 -22.43
N ALA A 469 2.87 -23.21 -21.76
CA ALA A 469 1.43 -23.00 -21.85
C ALA A 469 0.99 -22.53 -23.25
N ARG A 470 1.82 -21.74 -23.94
CA ARG A 470 1.64 -21.35 -25.35
C ARG A 470 1.67 -22.58 -26.25
N ASP A 471 2.69 -23.42 -26.12
CA ASP A 471 2.87 -24.62 -26.93
C ASP A 471 1.78 -25.67 -26.69
N ALA A 472 1.25 -25.73 -25.47
CA ALA A 472 0.10 -26.56 -25.12
C ALA A 472 -1.25 -26.07 -25.71
N GLY A 473 -1.25 -24.96 -26.46
CA GLY A 473 -2.45 -24.41 -27.09
C GLY A 473 -3.45 -23.75 -26.12
N SER A 474 -3.00 -23.40 -24.90
CA SER A 474 -3.81 -22.65 -23.93
C SER A 474 -4.00 -21.21 -24.41
N TYR A 475 -4.96 -20.49 -23.83
CA TYR A 475 -5.12 -19.07 -24.11
C TYR A 475 -4.40 -18.18 -23.08
N PRO A 476 -3.83 -17.03 -23.49
CA PRO A 476 -3.08 -16.14 -22.58
C PRO A 476 -3.90 -15.57 -21.43
N TRP A 477 -5.23 -15.38 -21.59
CA TRP A 477 -6.06 -14.79 -20.54
C TRP A 477 -6.21 -15.68 -19.30
N SER A 478 -6.07 -17.00 -19.46
CA SER A 478 -5.97 -17.96 -18.35
C SER A 478 -4.77 -17.65 -17.44
N PHE A 479 -3.76 -16.95 -17.98
CA PHE A 479 -2.55 -16.54 -17.28
C PHE A 479 -2.45 -15.01 -17.11
N SER A 480 -3.56 -14.28 -17.29
CA SER A 480 -3.56 -12.81 -17.26
C SER A 480 -3.01 -12.21 -15.95
N GLY A 481 -3.25 -12.88 -14.82
CA GLY A 481 -2.67 -12.50 -13.53
C GLY A 481 -1.15 -12.62 -13.53
N VAL A 482 -0.61 -13.75 -13.97
CA VAL A 482 0.84 -13.99 -14.06
C VAL A 482 1.49 -13.07 -15.09
N MET A 483 0.85 -12.86 -16.25
CA MET A 483 1.33 -11.91 -17.26
C MET A 483 1.42 -10.49 -16.70
N GLY A 484 0.39 -10.02 -15.99
CA GLY A 484 0.41 -8.70 -15.36
C GLY A 484 1.48 -8.59 -14.26
N LEU A 485 1.77 -9.69 -13.55
CA LEU A 485 2.92 -9.75 -12.64
C LEU A 485 4.24 -9.70 -13.40
N ALA A 486 4.43 -10.49 -14.47
CA ALA A 486 5.66 -10.49 -15.28
C ALA A 486 5.94 -9.09 -15.87
N GLU A 487 4.92 -8.40 -16.38
CA GLU A 487 5.02 -7.03 -16.90
C GLU A 487 5.59 -6.06 -15.85
N ARG A 488 5.23 -6.21 -14.56
CA ARG A 488 5.70 -5.35 -13.45
C ARG A 488 6.99 -5.82 -12.79
N CYS A 489 7.19 -7.13 -12.72
CA CYS A 489 8.16 -7.76 -11.85
C CYS A 489 9.38 -8.31 -12.58
N LEU A 490 9.28 -8.74 -13.85
CA LEU A 490 10.44 -9.29 -14.58
C LEU A 490 11.54 -8.23 -14.73
N ASP A 491 12.81 -8.65 -14.75
CA ASP A 491 13.92 -7.75 -15.01
C ASP A 491 13.82 -7.15 -16.44
N PRO A 492 13.86 -5.82 -16.58
CA PRO A 492 13.86 -5.17 -17.90
C PRO A 492 14.97 -5.67 -18.85
N ALA A 493 16.10 -6.17 -18.33
CA ALA A 493 17.20 -6.71 -19.12
C ALA A 493 16.83 -7.97 -19.91
N GLU A 494 15.77 -8.70 -19.51
CA GLU A 494 15.32 -9.91 -20.20
C GLU A 494 14.59 -9.61 -21.53
N ALA A 495 14.25 -8.34 -21.81
CA ALA A 495 13.46 -7.96 -22.98
C ALA A 495 14.02 -8.53 -24.30
N GLY A 496 15.34 -8.47 -24.50
CA GLY A 496 15.99 -8.95 -25.73
C GLY A 496 15.88 -10.47 -25.91
N ARG A 497 15.93 -11.23 -24.82
CA ARG A 497 15.76 -12.70 -24.86
C ARG A 497 14.34 -13.10 -25.25
N LEU A 498 13.34 -12.34 -24.78
CA LEU A 498 11.93 -12.62 -25.01
C LEU A 498 11.45 -12.26 -26.42
N GLU A 499 12.26 -11.57 -27.22
CA GLU A 499 11.90 -11.21 -28.60
C GLU A 499 11.54 -12.43 -29.45
N VAL A 500 12.20 -13.56 -29.24
CA VAL A 500 11.92 -14.83 -29.95
C VAL A 500 10.50 -15.32 -29.69
N LEU A 501 9.89 -14.98 -28.55
CA LEU A 501 8.53 -15.40 -28.19
C LEU A 501 7.44 -14.53 -28.81
N THR A 502 7.82 -13.44 -29.50
CA THR A 502 6.88 -12.50 -30.13
C THR A 502 6.38 -12.96 -31.50
N THR A 503 6.99 -13.99 -32.09
CA THR A 503 6.55 -14.57 -33.36
C THR A 503 5.33 -15.46 -33.15
N THR A 504 4.40 -15.45 -34.11
CA THR A 504 3.24 -16.35 -34.09
C THR A 504 3.73 -17.79 -34.36
N PRO A 505 3.52 -18.74 -33.44
CA PRO A 505 3.85 -20.14 -33.67
C PRO A 505 2.89 -20.76 -34.69
N ASP A 506 3.33 -21.82 -35.38
CA ASP A 506 2.46 -22.66 -36.21
C ASP A 506 1.36 -23.30 -35.32
N GLU A 507 0.11 -23.34 -35.78
CA GLU A 507 -1.00 -23.88 -34.99
C GLU A 507 -0.91 -25.42 -34.90
N PRO A 508 -0.72 -26.01 -33.70
CA PRO A 508 -0.69 -27.47 -33.57
C PRO A 508 -2.09 -28.09 -33.74
N GLU A 509 -2.13 -29.34 -34.23
CA GLU A 509 -3.39 -30.10 -34.34
C GLU A 509 -4.05 -30.25 -32.96
N GLY A 510 -5.27 -29.71 -32.81
CA GLY A 510 -6.02 -29.70 -31.55
C GLY A 510 -5.87 -28.43 -30.71
N ALA A 511 -5.11 -27.43 -31.16
CA ALA A 511 -5.02 -26.13 -30.51
C ALA A 511 -6.33 -25.34 -30.62
N SER A 512 -6.54 -24.42 -29.67
CA SER A 512 -7.66 -23.50 -29.75
C SER A 512 -7.43 -22.49 -30.89
N PRO A 513 -8.41 -22.28 -31.81
CA PRO A 513 -8.22 -21.44 -32.99
C PRO A 513 -7.76 -20.02 -32.66
N GLY A 514 -6.66 -19.55 -33.27
CA GLY A 514 -6.14 -18.19 -33.10
C GLY A 514 -5.37 -17.94 -31.80
N ALA A 515 -5.21 -18.94 -30.92
CA ALA A 515 -4.46 -18.81 -29.66
C ALA A 515 -3.01 -18.35 -29.87
N GLY A 516 -2.34 -18.83 -30.92
CA GLY A 516 -0.97 -18.43 -31.26
C GLY A 516 -0.82 -16.92 -31.51
N GLY A 517 -1.79 -16.32 -32.20
CA GLY A 517 -1.81 -14.86 -32.43
C GLY A 517 -1.98 -14.06 -31.13
N TYR A 518 -2.84 -14.53 -30.22
CA TYR A 518 -3.01 -13.89 -28.91
C TYR A 518 -1.76 -13.99 -28.03
N TRP A 519 -1.04 -15.11 -28.08
CA TRP A 519 0.24 -15.27 -27.38
C TRP A 519 1.31 -14.34 -27.95
N SER A 520 1.42 -14.26 -29.27
CA SER A 520 2.31 -13.31 -29.95
C SER A 520 2.06 -11.87 -29.49
N GLU A 521 0.79 -11.42 -29.49
CA GLU A 521 0.42 -10.09 -28.99
C GLU A 521 0.77 -9.89 -27.50
N ALA A 522 0.53 -10.90 -26.66
CA ALA A 522 0.81 -10.85 -25.24
C ALA A 522 2.32 -10.72 -24.95
N PHE A 523 3.16 -11.49 -25.65
CA PHE A 523 4.62 -11.38 -25.54
C PHE A 523 5.14 -10.07 -26.12
N GLN A 524 4.56 -9.57 -27.22
CA GLN A 524 4.91 -8.24 -27.76
C GLN A 524 4.63 -7.13 -26.75
N ARG A 525 3.49 -7.19 -26.05
CA ARG A 525 3.18 -6.24 -24.97
C ARG A 525 4.16 -6.36 -23.81
N LEU A 526 4.48 -7.59 -23.38
CA LEU A 526 5.46 -7.83 -22.31
C LEU A 526 6.82 -7.22 -22.68
N VAL A 527 7.37 -7.55 -23.85
CA VAL A 527 8.66 -7.01 -24.34
C VAL A 527 8.63 -5.49 -24.42
N SER A 528 7.57 -4.91 -24.97
CA SER A 528 7.41 -3.45 -25.07
C SER A 528 7.37 -2.80 -23.70
N THR A 529 6.72 -3.43 -22.71
CA THR A 529 6.65 -2.96 -21.33
C THR A 529 8.02 -3.01 -20.66
N LEU A 530 8.78 -4.10 -20.84
CA LEU A 530 10.13 -4.23 -20.28
C LEU A 530 11.10 -3.20 -20.87
N ARG A 531 11.05 -2.97 -22.20
CA ARG A 531 11.86 -1.92 -22.84
C ARG A 531 11.52 -0.53 -22.32
N LEU A 532 10.22 -0.24 -22.13
CA LEU A 532 9.79 1.03 -21.56
C LEU A 532 10.28 1.20 -20.12
N ARG A 533 10.20 0.14 -19.30
CA ARG A 533 10.74 0.15 -17.93
C ARG A 533 12.25 0.38 -17.90
N ALA A 534 13.02 -0.28 -18.79
CA ALA A 534 14.46 -0.03 -18.93
C ALA A 534 14.75 1.43 -19.30
N ALA A 535 13.97 2.01 -20.22
CA ALA A 535 14.09 3.42 -20.58
C ALA A 535 13.78 4.34 -19.39
N MET A 536 12.72 4.06 -18.62
CA MET A 536 12.36 4.84 -17.43
C MET A 536 13.48 4.86 -16.39
N ASP A 537 14.13 3.72 -16.13
CA ASP A 537 15.26 3.65 -15.20
C ASP A 537 16.51 4.38 -15.73
N ALA A 538 16.77 4.30 -17.05
CA ALA A 538 17.85 5.04 -17.69
C ALA A 538 17.62 6.56 -17.62
N GLU A 539 16.38 7.02 -17.85
CA GLU A 539 15.97 8.43 -17.77
C GLU A 539 16.14 9.04 -16.37
N LEU A 540 16.13 8.20 -15.32
CA LEU A 540 16.36 8.59 -13.92
C LEU A 540 17.86 8.61 -13.54
N THR A 541 18.75 8.26 -14.47
CA THR A 541 20.20 8.29 -14.24
C THR A 541 20.76 9.67 -14.65
N PRO A 542 21.54 10.36 -13.80
CA PRO A 542 21.96 11.75 -14.04
C PRO A 542 22.76 12.02 -15.31
N ASP A 543 23.40 10.99 -15.90
CA ASP A 543 24.37 11.12 -17.00
C ASP A 543 23.85 10.68 -18.38
N ALA A 544 22.53 10.56 -18.59
CA ALA A 544 22.01 10.31 -19.93
C ALA A 544 22.31 11.53 -20.83
N PRO A 545 23.16 11.42 -21.88
CA PRO A 545 23.47 12.55 -22.74
C PRO A 545 22.19 12.99 -23.45
N ASP A 546 21.81 14.24 -23.26
CA ASP A 546 20.71 14.85 -24.02
C ASP A 546 21.00 14.66 -25.52
N GLY A 547 20.19 13.83 -26.17
CA GLY A 547 20.27 13.57 -27.59
C GLY A 547 20.03 14.87 -28.36
N THR A 548 21.12 15.42 -28.88
CA THR A 548 21.24 16.28 -30.07
C THR A 548 20.07 17.24 -30.33
N ASP A 549 20.22 18.48 -29.84
CA ASP A 549 19.51 19.64 -30.38
C ASP A 549 20.16 19.99 -31.74
N VAL A 550 19.49 19.63 -32.83
CA VAL A 550 19.89 20.03 -34.20
C VAL A 550 19.07 21.26 -34.59
N GLY A 551 19.75 22.40 -34.71
CA GLY A 551 19.38 23.43 -35.69
C GLY A 551 19.05 24.82 -35.13
N GLY A 552 20.06 25.58 -34.73
CA GLY A 552 20.01 27.04 -34.78
C GLY A 552 20.65 27.55 -36.08
N PRO A 553 19.99 28.43 -36.88
CA PRO A 553 20.53 28.88 -38.15
C PRO A 553 21.68 29.88 -37.92
N GLY A 554 22.77 29.66 -38.66
CA GLY A 554 23.96 30.51 -38.64
C GLY A 554 23.66 31.91 -39.18
N ALA A 555 24.23 32.91 -38.50
CA ALA A 555 24.35 34.27 -38.98
C ALA A 555 25.56 34.40 -39.91
N VAL A 556 25.32 34.88 -41.13
CA VAL A 556 26.19 35.80 -41.88
C VAL A 556 25.29 36.83 -42.53
#